data_AF-A0A926EC98-F1
#
_entry.id   AF-A0A926EC98-F1
#
_cell.length_a   1.000
_cell.length_b   1.000
_cell.length_c   1.000
_cell.angle_alpha   90.00
_cell.angle_beta   90.00
_cell.angle_gamma   90.00
#
_symmetry.space_group_name_H-M   'P 1'
#
loop_
_entity.id
_entity.type
_entity.pdbx_description
1 polymer ?
#
loop_
_entity_poly.entity_id
_entity_poly.type
_entity_poly.pdbx_seq_one_letter_code
_entity_poly.pdbx_strand_id
1 'polypeptide(L)' 'MSKCKDCVYFYADDRGSAYRRPPCYFCRRKGVFFSRNYRVGEGTRIGREDDACEHFRLKK' A
#
# COMPACT_ATOMS: atom_id res chain seq x y z
N MET A 1 -17.02 5.01 1.18
CA MET A 1 -15.70 5.34 1.74
C MET A 1 -14.63 4.93 0.74
N SER A 2 -13.74 5.86 0.38
CA SER A 2 -12.64 5.59 -0.55
C SER A 2 -11.62 4.67 0.11
N LYS A 3 -11.12 3.65 -0.60
CA LYS A 3 -10.13 2.71 -0.06
C LYS A 3 -8.73 3.04 -0.58
N CYS A 4 -7.71 2.64 0.17
CA CYS A 4 -6.32 2.86 -0.23
C CYS A 4 -5.99 2.27 -1.61
N LYS A 5 -6.56 1.12 -2.00
CA LYS A 5 -6.36 0.49 -3.32
C LYS A 5 -6.72 1.39 -4.52
N ASP A 6 -7.67 2.31 -4.32
CA ASP A 6 -8.21 3.21 -5.34
C ASP A 6 -7.36 4.49 -5.50
N CYS A 7 -6.29 4.64 -4.70
CA CYS A 7 -5.45 5.83 -4.68
C CYS A 7 -4.31 5.78 -5.71
N VAL A 8 -4.00 6.86 -6.43
CA VAL A 8 -2.83 6.95 -7.36
C VAL A 8 -1.51 6.61 -6.69
N TYR A 9 -1.41 6.85 -5.38
CA TYR A 9 -0.20 6.57 -4.61
C TYR A 9 -0.11 5.13 -4.10
N PHE A 10 -1.14 4.32 -4.32
CA PHE A 10 -1.14 2.91 -3.98
C PHE A 10 -0.13 2.14 -4.83
N TYR A 11 0.76 1.42 -4.16
CA TYR A 11 1.73 0.53 -4.77
C TYR A 11 1.51 -0.88 -4.23
N ALA A 12 1.28 -1.83 -5.14
CA ALA A 12 1.18 -3.25 -4.83
C ALA A 12 2.51 -3.92 -5.18
N ASP A 13 3.25 -4.36 -4.16
CA ASP A 13 4.41 -5.25 -4.30
C ASP A 13 3.90 -6.69 -4.35
N ASP A 14 3.34 -7.07 -5.50
CA ASP A 14 3.00 -8.45 -5.80
C ASP A 14 4.23 -9.13 -6.40
N ARG A 15 5.02 -9.76 -5.53
CA ARG A 15 6.15 -10.62 -5.94
C ARG A 15 5.73 -12.09 -5.95
N GLY A 16 4.44 -12.35 -6.16
CA GLY A 16 3.85 -13.68 -6.12
C GLY A 16 4.51 -14.62 -7.13
N SER A 17 5.02 -15.73 -6.63
CA SER A 17 5.31 -16.94 -7.40
C SER A 17 4.88 -18.12 -6.54
N ALA A 18 4.86 -19.34 -7.09
CA ALA A 18 4.38 -20.55 -6.41
C ALA A 18 4.98 -20.81 -5.00
N TYR A 19 6.11 -20.17 -4.66
CA TYR A 19 6.83 -20.31 -3.39
C TYR A 19 7.00 -19.00 -2.62
N ARG A 20 6.34 -17.90 -3.02
CA ARG A 20 6.60 -16.56 -2.45
C ARG A 20 5.46 -16.01 -1.60
N ARG A 21 5.91 -15.19 -0.65
CA ARG A 21 5.15 -14.50 0.41
C ARG A 21 3.96 -13.71 -0.14
N PRO A 22 2.87 -13.56 0.64
CA PRO A 22 1.67 -12.83 0.23
C PRO A 22 1.98 -11.38 -0.19
N PRO A 23 1.14 -10.80 -1.06
CA PRO A 23 1.32 -9.44 -1.55
C PRO A 23 1.41 -8.43 -0.41
N CYS A 24 2.26 -7.41 -0.61
CA CYS A 24 2.44 -6.30 0.32
C CYS A 24 2.05 -4.99 -0.36
N TYR A 25 1.44 -4.08 0.39
CA TYR A 25 0.94 -2.83 -0.17
C TYR A 25 1.57 -1.63 0.55
N PHE A 26 1.85 -0.59 -0.22
CA PHE A 26 2.53 0.60 0.26
C PHE A 26 1.90 1.87 -0.30
N CYS A 27 2.00 2.96 0.44
CA CYS A 27 1.64 4.29 0.01
C CYS A 27 2.90 5.08 -0.37
N ARG A 28 3.06 5.38 -1.66
CA ARG A 28 4.19 6.16 -2.20
C ARG A 28 4.22 7.61 -1.71
N ARG A 29 3.13 8.09 -1.10
CA ARG A 29 3.04 9.45 -0.56
C ARG A 29 3.54 9.56 0.87
N LYS A 30 3.50 8.47 1.65
CA LYS A 30 3.92 8.47 3.06
C LYS A 30 5.44 8.54 3.23
N GLY A 31 6.21 8.20 2.20
CA GLY A 31 7.67 8.23 2.25
C GLY A 31 8.31 7.51 1.06
N VAL A 32 9.64 7.53 1.02
CA VAL A 32 10.46 6.97 -0.06
C VAL A 32 10.94 5.54 0.19
N PHE A 33 10.86 5.07 1.44
CA PHE A 33 11.36 3.76 1.84
C PHE A 33 10.24 2.73 1.97
N PHE A 34 10.35 1.61 1.25
CA PHE A 34 9.37 0.52 1.24
C PHE A 34 9.97 -0.72 1.88
N SER A 35 9.49 -1.09 3.07
CA SER A 35 9.98 -2.27 3.80
C SER A 35 8.86 -3.23 4.14
N ARG A 36 9.07 -4.51 3.83
CA ARG A 36 8.18 -5.63 4.22
C ARG A 36 8.35 -6.03 5.69
N ASN A 37 9.24 -5.39 6.43
CA ASN A 37 9.37 -5.58 7.87
C ASN A 37 8.46 -4.64 8.67
N TYR A 38 7.99 -3.54 8.06
CA TYR A 38 6.98 -2.68 8.69
C TYR A 38 5.67 -3.42 8.92
N ARG A 39 4.93 -3.11 9.99
CA ARG A 39 3.55 -3.56 10.17
C ARG A 39 2.61 -2.77 9.26
N VAL A 40 1.41 -3.29 9.00
CA VAL A 40 0.38 -2.50 8.30
C VAL A 40 0.03 -1.27 9.14
N GLY A 41 0.05 -0.08 8.52
CA GLY A 41 -0.10 1.20 9.21
C GLY A 41 1.22 1.84 9.63
N GLU A 42 2.33 1.10 9.61
CA GLU A 42 3.66 1.59 10.01
C GLU A 42 4.46 2.09 8.80
N GLY A 43 4.99 3.31 8.91
CA GLY A 43 5.75 3.95 7.85
C GLY A 43 4.95 4.05 6.55
N THR A 44 5.47 3.45 5.47
CA THR A 44 4.82 3.44 4.15
C THR A 44 3.87 2.27 3.95
N ARG A 45 3.84 1.27 4.84
CA ARG A 45 3.05 0.06 4.64
C ARG A 45 1.58 0.28 4.99
N ILE A 46 0.70 -0.18 4.13
CA ILE A 46 -0.75 0.00 4.24
C ILE A 46 -1.47 -1.31 3.91
N GLY A 47 -2.72 -1.41 4.35
CA GLY A 47 -3.66 -2.43 3.93
C GLY A 47 -4.31 -2.04 2.60
N ARG A 48 -4.68 -3.05 1.81
CA ARG A 48 -5.43 -2.85 0.56
C ARG A 48 -6.82 -2.25 0.82
N GLU A 49 -7.44 -2.65 1.92
CA GLU A 49 -8.82 -2.31 2.29
C GLU A 49 -8.92 -1.27 3.40
N ASP A 50 -7.77 -0.73 3.83
CA ASP A 50 -7.74 0.40 4.75
C ASP A 50 -8.44 1.59 4.12
N ASP A 51 -9.13 2.35 4.98
CA ASP A 51 -9.72 3.61 4.56
C ASP A 51 -8.64 4.57 4.07
N ALA A 52 -8.99 5.33 3.05
CA ALA A 52 -8.09 6.25 2.42
C ALA A 52 -7.69 7.38 3.39
N CYS A 53 -6.40 7.74 3.38
CA CYS A 53 -5.91 8.85 4.19
C CYS A 53 -6.31 10.22 3.61
N GLU A 54 -6.06 11.28 4.35
CA GLU A 54 -6.30 12.67 3.94
C GLU A 54 -5.61 13.08 2.62
N HIS A 55 -4.52 12.41 2.24
CA HIS A 55 -3.80 12.66 1.00
C HIS A 55 -4.30 11.82 -0.19
N PHE A 56 -5.48 11.20 -0.05
CA PHE A 56 -6.06 10.37 -1.09
C PHE A 56 -6.25 11.15 -2.39
N ARG A 57 -5.88 10.50 -3.50
CA ARG A 57 -6.18 10.97 -4.85
C ARG A 57 -6.63 9.78 -5.66
N LEU A 58 -7.84 9.85 -6.21
CA LEU A 58 -8.43 8.78 -7.00
C LEU A 58 -7.59 8.50 -8.26
N LYS A 59 -7.37 7.23 -8.57
CA LYS A 59 -6.83 6.82 -9.89
C LYS A 59 -7.80 7.26 -10.97
N LYS A 60 -7.30 7.98 -11.98
CA LYS A 60 -8.05 8.25 -13.21
C LYS A 60 -8.19 6.98 -14.02
#